data_AF-A0A520UIS2-F1
#
_entry.id   AF-A0A520UIS2-F1
#
_cell.length_a   1.000
_cell.length_b   1.000
_cell.length_c   1.000
_cell.angle_alpha   90.00
_cell.angle_beta   90.00
_cell.angle_gamma   90.00
#
_symmetry.space_group_name_H-M   'P 1'
#
loop_
_entity.id
_entity.type
_entity.pdbx_description
1 polymer ?
#
loop_
_entity_poly.entity_id
_entity_poly.type
_entity_poly.pdbx_seq_one_letter_code
_entity_poly.pdbx_strand_id
1 'polypeptide(L)' 'MKIFIYVIFISSIILILSGYLSDAFNSEKLIGLGTVLLFFIGIPLFLYYRWKNKSFKDFILKKDDIKKGNEL' A
#
# COMPACT_ATOMS: atom_id res chain seq x y z
N MET A 1 9.41 11.85 -1.88
CA MET A 1 9.19 10.41 -1.56
C MET A 1 7.75 9.93 -1.82
N LYS A 2 6.69 10.72 -1.55
CA LYS A 2 5.30 10.35 -1.92
C LYS A 2 5.15 9.95 -3.38
N ILE A 3 5.66 10.78 -4.30
CA ILE A 3 5.58 10.54 -5.75
C ILE A 3 6.17 9.18 -6.13
N PHE A 4 7.29 8.78 -5.52
CA PHE A 4 7.96 7.53 -5.85
C PHE A 4 7.11 6.29 -5.54
N ILE A 5 6.40 6.32 -4.41
CA ILE A 5 5.46 5.26 -4.00
C ILE A 5 4.26 5.22 -4.96
N TYR A 6 3.72 6.39 -5.31
CA TYR A 6 2.64 6.47 -6.30
C TYR A 6 3.07 5.97 -7.68
N VAL A 7 4.31 6.23 -8.10
CA VAL A 7 4.84 5.73 -9.38
C VAL A 7 4.92 4.20 -9.38
N ILE A 8 5.42 3.58 -8.31
CA ILE A 8 5.46 2.11 -8.18
C ILE A 8 4.05 1.52 -8.17
N PHE A 9 3.13 2.16 -7.44
CA PHE A 9 1.74 1.73 -7.35
C PHE A 9 1.03 1.77 -8.71
N ILE A 10 1.13 2.90 -9.42
CA ILE A 10 0.55 3.09 -10.75
C ILE A 10 1.21 2.16 -11.77
N SER A 11 2.52 2.00 -11.73
CA SER A 11 3.24 1.06 -12.60
C SER A 11 2.77 -0.38 -12.40
N SER A 12 2.52 -0.80 -11.15
CA SER A 12 1.98 -2.13 -10.86
C SER A 12 0.58 -2.31 -11.42
N ILE A 13 -0.29 -1.31 -11.27
CA ILE A 13 -1.65 -1.30 -11.85
C ILE A 13 -1.58 -1.42 -13.37
N ILE A 14 -0.71 -0.66 -14.02
CA ILE A 14 -0.52 -0.70 -15.48
C ILE A 14 -0.07 -2.09 -15.93
N LEU A 15 0.86 -2.74 -15.22
CA LEU A 15 1.27 -4.11 -15.53
C LEU A 15 0.12 -5.12 -15.43
N ILE A 16 -0.69 -5.01 -14.37
CA ILE A 16 -1.83 -5.90 -14.16
C ILE A 16 -2.90 -5.69 -15.24
N LEU A 17 -3.25 -4.43 -15.53
CA LEU A 17 -4.21 -4.10 -16.59
C LEU A 17 -3.69 -4.53 -17.97
N SER A 18 -2.42 -4.27 -18.27
CA SER A 18 -1.82 -4.67 -19.55
C SER A 18 -1.79 -6.20 -19.71
N GLY A 19 -1.61 -6.95 -18.61
CA GLY A 19 -1.71 -8.40 -18.63
C GLY A 19 -3.14 -8.87 -18.89
N TYR A 20 -4.16 -8.22 -18.31
CA TYR A 20 -5.57 -8.54 -18.58
C TYR A 20 -6.03 -8.18 -19.99
N LEU A 21 -5.47 -7.11 -20.57
CA LEU A 21 -5.83 -6.63 -21.90
C LEU A 21 -5.04 -7.33 -23.03
N SER A 22 -3.93 -7.99 -22.70
CA SER A 22 -3.14 -8.77 -23.67
C SER A 22 -3.56 -10.23 -23.67
N ASP A 23 -3.97 -10.73 -24.83
CA ASP A 23 -4.22 -12.17 -25.08
C ASP A 23 -2.93 -12.96 -25.34
N ALA A 24 -1.80 -12.45 -24.85
CA ALA A 24 -0.50 -13.07 -25.03
C ALA A 24 -0.34 -14.25 -24.07
N PHE A 25 0.34 -15.30 -24.51
CA PHE A 25 0.65 -16.51 -23.72
C PHE A 25 1.37 -16.25 -22.37
N ASN A 26 1.88 -15.04 -22.16
CA ASN A 26 2.58 -14.60 -20.94
C ASN A 26 1.78 -13.59 -20.10
N SER A 27 0.49 -13.37 -20.39
CA SER A 27 -0.40 -12.44 -19.68
C SER A 27 -0.45 -12.69 -18.17
N GLU A 28 -0.57 -13.95 -17.76
CA GLU A 28 -0.63 -14.39 -16.36
C GLU A 28 0.65 -14.07 -15.60
N LYS A 29 1.81 -14.19 -16.27
CA LYS A 29 3.11 -13.85 -15.69
C LYS A 29 3.24 -12.34 -15.47
N LEU A 30 2.71 -11.51 -16.36
CA LEU A 30 2.68 -10.05 -16.21
C LEU A 30 1.80 -9.63 -15.03
N ILE A 31 0.62 -10.25 -14.89
CA ILE A 31 -0.30 -10.01 -13.77
C ILE A 31 0.35 -10.45 -12.45
N GLY A 32 0.95 -11.63 -12.43
CA GLY A 32 1.65 -12.16 -11.26
C GLY A 32 2.82 -11.26 -10.85
N LEU A 33 3.63 -10.82 -11.81
CA LEU A 33 4.76 -9.94 -11.55
C LEU A 33 4.33 -8.56 -11.04
N GLY A 34 3.29 -7.96 -11.63
CA GLY A 34 2.71 -6.71 -11.13
C GLY A 34 2.14 -6.85 -9.71
N THR A 35 1.50 -7.99 -9.41
CA THR A 35 0.95 -8.28 -8.08
C THR A 35 2.03 -8.47 -7.03
N VAL A 36 3.07 -9.26 -7.33
CA VAL A 36 4.21 -9.49 -6.43
C VAL A 36 4.95 -8.18 -6.17
N LEU A 37 5.21 -7.38 -7.20
CA LEU A 37 5.85 -6.08 -7.04
C LEU A 37 5.01 -5.13 -6.18
N LEU A 38 3.69 -5.12 -6.36
CA LEU A 38 2.79 -4.33 -5.53
C LEU A 38 2.80 -4.76 -4.06
N PHE A 39 2.75 -6.07 -3.79
CA PHE A 39 2.64 -6.60 -2.43
C PHE A 39 3.97 -6.58 -1.67
N PHE A 40 5.08 -6.92 -2.31
CA PHE A 40 6.38 -7.02 -1.64
C PHE A 40 7.15 -5.71 -1.62
N ILE A 41 6.87 -4.78 -2.56
CA ILE A 41 7.58 -3.50 -2.65
C ILE A 41 6.62 -2.34 -2.41
N GLY A 42 5.48 -2.31 -3.11
CA GLY A 42 4.50 -1.23 -2.99
C GLY A 42 3.95 -1.06 -1.57
N ILE A 43 3.41 -2.12 -0.98
CA ILE A 43 2.79 -2.08 0.36
C ILE A 43 3.80 -1.76 1.46
N PRO A 44 4.96 -2.45 1.59
CA PRO A 44 5.91 -2.16 2.66
C PRO A 44 6.47 -0.74 2.58
N LEU A 45 6.71 -0.25 1.35
CA LEU A 45 7.19 1.12 1.15
C LEU A 45 6.12 2.16 1.49
N PHE A 46 4.86 1.89 1.16
CA PHE A 46 3.73 2.71 1.57
C PHE A 46 3.57 2.76 3.10
N LEU A 47 3.63 1.60 3.76
CA LEU A 47 3.53 1.49 5.22
C LEU A 47 4.65 2.28 5.90
N TYR A 48 5.90 2.05 5.45
CA TYR A 48 7.07 2.73 5.97
C TYR A 48 6.95 4.25 5.82
N TYR A 49 6.56 4.73 4.64
CA TYR A 49 6.39 6.16 4.41
C TYR A 49 5.26 6.77 5.25
N ARG A 50 4.13 6.07 5.39
CA ARG A 50 3.00 6.57 6.17
C ARG A 50 3.28 6.57 7.67
N TRP A 51 4.09 5.64 8.16
CA TRP A 51 4.44 5.52 9.57
C TRP A 51 5.71 6.28 9.96
N LYS A 52 6.50 6.76 8.98
CA LYS A 52 7.76 7.49 9.22
C LYS A 52 7.63 8.67 10.20
N ASN A 53 6.46 9.30 10.29
CA ASN A 53 6.24 10.50 11.10
C ASN A 53 5.23 10.30 12.24
N LYS A 54 4.82 9.06 12.53
CA LYS A 54 3.90 8.76 13.64
C LYS A 54 4.62 7.92 14.69
N SER A 55 4.53 8.34 15.95
CA SER A 55 5.03 7.55 17.08
C SER A 55 4.05 6.42 17.36
N PHE A 56 4.55 5.22 17.69
CA PHE A 56 3.72 4.11 18.16
C PHE A 56 2.83 4.53 19.35
N LYS A 57 3.27 5.52 20.14
CA LYS A 57 2.53 6.07 21.29
C LYS A 57 1.24 6.79 20.89
N ASP A 58 1.13 7.33 19.68
CA ASP A 58 -0.09 8.00 19.20
C ASP A 58 -1.19 7.00 18.83
N PHE A 59 -0.85 5.72 18.68
CA PHE A 59 -1.78 4.64 18.38
C PHE A 59 -2.21 3.84 19.61
N ILE A 60 -1.52 4.03 20.75
CA ILE A 60 -1.93 3.44 22.02
C ILE A 60 -3.08 4.30 22.55
N LEU A 61 -4.29 3.73 22.59
CA LEU A 61 -5.42 4.34 23.26
C LEU A 61 -5.04 4.67 24.70
N LYS A 62 -4.88 5.96 25.00
CA LYS A 62 -4.70 6.41 26.38
C LYS A 62 -6.03 6.27 27.08
N LYS A 63 -5.99 5.82 28.34
CA LYS A 63 -7.19 5.70 29.18
C LYS A 63 -7.99 7.01 29.26
N ASP A 64 -7.32 8.16 29.11
CA ASP A 64 -7.96 9.49 29.08
C ASP A 64 -8.82 9.73 27.83
N ASP A 65 -8.42 9.19 26.67
CA ASP A 65 -9.19 9.32 25.43
C ASP A 65 -10.42 8.40 25.42
N ILE A 66 -10.32 7.23 26.06
CA ILE A 66 -11.44 6.30 26.25
C ILE A 66 -12.52 6.91 27.15
N LYS A 67 -12.12 7.64 28.21
CA LYS A 67 -13.07 8.34 29.08
C LYS A 67 -13.83 9.44 28.34
N LYS A 68 -13.14 10.25 27.54
CA LYS A 68 -13.78 11.28 26.71
C LYS A 68 -14.82 10.74 25.73
N GLY A 69 -14.62 9.55 25.17
CA GLY A 69 -15.58 8.92 24.25
C GLY A 69 -16.84 8.37 24.93
N ASN A 70 -16.77 8.07 26.23
CA ASN A 70 -17.88 7.53 27.02
C ASN A 70 -18.64 8.59 27.84
N GLU A 71 -18.12 9.82 27.86
CA GLU A 71 -18.69 10.98 28.57
C GLU A 71 -19.46 11.93 27.60
N LEU A 72 -19.59 11.54 26.32
CA LEU A 72 -20.42 12.17 25.28
C LEU A 72 -21.67 11.32 25.02
#